data_AF-A0A966PV24-F1
#
_entry.id   AF-A0A966PV24-F1
#
_cell.length_a   1.000
_cell.length_b   1.000
_cell.length_c   1.000
_cell.angle_alpha   90.00
_cell.angle_beta   90.00
_cell.angle_gamma   90.00
#
_symmetry.space_group_name_H-M   'P 1'
#
loop_
_entity.id
_entity.type
_entity.pdbx_description
1 polymer ?
#
loop_
_entity_poly.entity_id
_entity_poly.type
_entity_poly.pdbx_seq_one_letter_code
_entity_poly.pdbx_strand_id
1 'polypeptide(L)'
;MIEVILKLKEKNIFKIGTMVETIIDKHHMGTPIQVRAAMRIKELHNDYCIADEEFDYTAEVPYRKIMYYDIITIDGMRPQDLAAVYNLGPKTSRFKKEKRHK
;
A
#
# COMPACT_ATOMS: atom_id res chain seq x y z
N MET A 1 6.38 5.70 7.07
CA MET A 1 5.76 4.79 6.08
C MET A 1 4.38 5.30 5.67
N ILE A 2 3.48 5.53 6.63
CA ILE A 2 2.13 6.09 6.38
C ILE A 2 2.17 7.39 5.55
N GLU A 3 3.05 8.35 5.89
CA GLU A 3 3.21 9.60 5.11
C GLU A 3 3.55 9.38 3.64
N VAL A 4 4.29 8.31 3.32
CA VAL A 4 4.68 8.00 1.93
C VAL A 4 3.46 7.50 1.15
N ILE A 5 2.66 6.63 1.77
CA ILE A 5 1.42 6.10 1.18
C ILE A 5 0.40 7.23 1.00
N LEU A 6 0.28 8.15 1.97
CA LEU A 6 -0.55 9.35 1.82
C LEU A 6 -0.12 10.22 0.63
N LYS A 7 1.18 10.45 0.42
CA LYS A 7 1.68 11.16 -0.77
C LYS A 7 1.38 10.43 -2.08
N LEU A 8 1.49 9.09 -2.08
CA LEU A 8 1.12 8.27 -3.23
C LEU A 8 -0.39 8.37 -3.52
N LYS A 9 -1.22 8.43 -2.48
CA LYS A 9 -2.68 8.64 -2.58
C LYS A 9 -3.02 10.02 -3.15
N GLU A 10 -2.41 11.08 -2.63
CA GLU A 10 -2.59 12.46 -3.12
C GLU A 10 -2.25 12.60 -4.61
N LYS A 11 -1.29 11.81 -5.10
CA LYS A 11 -0.89 11.77 -6.51
C LYS A 11 -1.67 10.78 -7.35
N ASN A 12 -2.72 10.16 -6.80
CA ASN A 12 -3.56 9.18 -7.47
C ASN A 12 -2.77 7.97 -8.02
N ILE A 13 -1.65 7.64 -7.38
CA ILE A 13 -0.84 6.45 -7.65
C ILE A 13 -1.38 5.29 -6.82
N PHE A 14 -1.58 5.54 -5.52
CA PHE A 14 -2.26 4.61 -4.62
C PHE A 14 -3.77 4.88 -4.63
N LYS A 15 -4.52 4.09 -5.40
CA LYS A 15 -5.93 4.34 -5.72
C LYS A 15 -6.77 3.05 -5.64
N ILE A 16 -8.09 3.18 -5.83
CA ILE A 16 -8.97 2.01 -5.97
C ILE A 16 -8.50 1.17 -7.17
N GLY A 17 -8.45 -0.15 -7.00
CA GLY A 17 -7.94 -1.10 -7.99
C GLY A 17 -6.43 -1.34 -7.94
N THR A 18 -5.66 -0.55 -7.20
CA THR A 18 -4.24 -0.79 -6.94
C THR A 18 -4.03 -2.11 -6.20
N MET A 19 -2.97 -2.84 -6.55
CA MET A 19 -2.61 -4.09 -5.89
C MET A 19 -1.75 -3.82 -4.66
N VAL A 20 -2.05 -4.46 -3.54
CA VAL A 20 -1.22 -4.41 -2.34
C VAL A 20 -0.90 -5.80 -1.85
N GLU A 21 0.32 -5.97 -1.34
CA GLU A 21 0.67 -7.18 -0.61
C GLU A 21 0.69 -6.89 0.89
N THR A 22 0.10 -7.80 1.67
CA THR A 22 0.11 -7.76 3.14
C THR A 22 0.22 -9.17 3.71
N ILE A 23 0.41 -9.28 5.02
CA ILE A 23 0.39 -10.54 5.75
C ILE A 23 -1.02 -10.72 6.31
N ILE A 24 -1.61 -11.88 6.05
CA ILE A 24 -2.92 -12.26 6.56
C ILE A 24 -2.82 -13.58 7.31
N ASP A 25 -3.69 -13.77 8.30
CA ASP A 25 -3.87 -15.06 8.95
C ASP A 25 -4.89 -15.88 8.16
N LYS A 26 -4.47 -17.06 7.68
CA LYS A 26 -5.35 -18.09 7.11
C LYS A 26 -5.36 -19.31 8.02
N HIS A 27 -6.43 -20.09 7.98
CA HIS A 27 -6.46 -21.38 8.67
C HIS A 27 -6.10 -22.48 7.69
N HIS A 28 -5.11 -23.31 8.04
CA HIS A 28 -4.78 -24.53 7.32
C HIS A 28 -4.89 -25.71 8.28
N MET A 29 -5.80 -26.65 7.99
CA MET A 29 -6.06 -27.83 8.83
C MET A 29 -6.31 -27.48 10.32
N GLY A 30 -7.03 -26.39 10.58
CA GLY A 30 -7.33 -25.92 11.95
C GLY A 30 -6.20 -25.14 12.63
N THR A 31 -5.05 -24.97 11.99
CA THR A 31 -3.93 -24.18 12.51
C THR A 31 -3.86 -22.82 11.81
N PRO A 32 -3.78 -21.69 12.53
CA PRO A 32 -3.56 -20.39 11.92
C PRO A 32 -2.14 -20.30 11.35
N ILE A 33 -2.03 -19.90 10.08
CA ILE A 33 -0.79 -19.66 9.37
C ILE A 33 -0.77 -18.24 8.82
N GLN A 34 0.38 -17.58 8.89
CA GLN A 34 0.59 -16.28 8.28
C GLN A 34 1.00 -16.45 6.83
N VAL A 35 0.24 -15.85 5.92
CA VAL A 35 0.45 -15.94 4.48
C VAL A 35 0.57 -14.54 3.91
N ARG A 36 1.55 -14.34 3.01
CA ARG A 36 1.61 -13.13 2.21
C ARG A 36 0.58 -13.22 1.09
N ALA A 37 -0.33 -12.25 1.04
CA ALA A 37 -1.42 -12.24 0.08
C ALA A 37 -1.44 -10.94 -0.73
N ALA A 38 -1.75 -11.07 -2.02
CA ALA A 38 -2.02 -9.97 -2.92
C ALA A 38 -3.51 -9.63 -2.86
N MET A 39 -3.81 -8.37 -2.58
CA MET A 39 -5.14 -7.86 -2.33
C MET A 39 -5.40 -6.66 -3.24
N ARG A 40 -6.56 -6.62 -3.89
CA ARG A 40 -6.98 -5.49 -4.72
C ARG A 40 -7.81 -4.50 -3.91
N ILE A 41 -7.40 -3.24 -3.90
CA ILE A 41 -8.10 -2.19 -3.13
C ILE A 41 -9.49 -1.93 -3.71
N LYS A 42 -10.49 -1.87 -2.82
CA LYS A 42 -11.87 -1.47 -3.11
C LYS A 42 -12.21 -0.10 -2.52
N GLU A 43 -11.73 0.18 -1.30
CA GLU A 43 -11.98 1.47 -0.63
C GLU A 43 -10.70 2.03 0.02
N LEU A 44 -10.62 3.35 0.10
CA LEU A 44 -9.46 4.07 0.62
C LEU A 44 -9.86 5.04 1.73
N HIS A 45 -9.15 4.94 2.85
CA HIS A 45 -9.30 5.86 3.99
C HIS A 45 -7.96 6.56 4.27
N ASN A 46 -7.82 7.19 5.43
CA ASN A 46 -6.63 7.99 5.74
C ASN A 46 -5.48 7.15 6.30
N ASP A 47 -5.80 6.03 6.95
CA ASP A 47 -4.87 5.18 7.68
C ASP A 47 -4.99 3.70 7.30
N TYR A 48 -6.02 3.35 6.53
CA TYR A 48 -6.27 2.00 6.03
C TYR A 48 -6.92 1.99 4.65
N CYS A 49 -6.91 0.82 4.02
CA CYS A 49 -7.73 0.50 2.87
C CYS A 49 -8.57 -0.74 3.14
N ILE A 50 -9.65 -0.89 2.38
CA ILE A 50 -10.44 -2.12 2.30
C ILE A 50 -10.05 -2.81 0.99
N ALA A 51 -9.64 -4.06 1.06
CA ALA A 51 -9.17 -4.81 -0.10
C ALA A 51 -9.70 -6.24 -0.12
N ASP A 52 -9.73 -6.79 -1.32
CA ASP A 52 -10.27 -8.09 -1.69
C ASP A 52 -9.16 -9.01 -2.18
N GLU A 53 -9.20 -10.31 -1.87
CA GLU A 53 -8.22 -11.25 -2.41
C GLU A 53 -8.47 -11.45 -3.91
N GLU A 54 -7.53 -11.04 -4.77
CA GLU A 54 -7.75 -10.99 -6.22
C GLU A 54 -8.00 -12.38 -6.87
N PHE A 55 -7.61 -13.46 -6.20
CA PHE A 55 -7.58 -14.82 -6.77
C PHE A 55 -8.38 -15.87 -5.97
N ASP A 56 -9.17 -15.46 -4.98
CA ASP A 56 -10.00 -16.43 -4.26
C ASP A 56 -11.33 -16.62 -5.00
N TYR A 57 -11.52 -17.82 -5.57
CA TYR A 57 -12.71 -18.20 -6.35
C TYR A 57 -13.94 -18.46 -5.47
N THR A 58 -13.81 -18.33 -4.15
CA THR A 58 -14.90 -18.50 -3.20
C THR A 58 -15.69 -17.19 -3.06
N ALA A 59 -17.00 -17.25 -3.32
CA ALA A 59 -17.89 -16.08 -3.43
C ALA A 59 -18.11 -15.29 -2.12
N GLU A 60 -17.46 -15.69 -1.02
CA GLU A 60 -17.71 -15.18 0.33
C GLU A 60 -16.44 -14.72 1.07
N VAL A 61 -15.32 -14.45 0.37
CA VAL A 61 -14.14 -13.91 1.07
C VAL A 61 -14.47 -12.50 1.56
N PRO A 62 -14.51 -12.26 2.89
CA PRO A 62 -14.84 -10.95 3.41
C PRO A 62 -13.73 -9.96 3.05
N TYR A 63 -14.14 -8.75 2.67
CA TYR A 63 -13.19 -7.66 2.50
C TYR A 63 -12.36 -7.48 3.76
N ARG A 64 -11.04 -7.31 3.58
CA ARG A 64 -10.14 -7.08 4.70
C ARG A 64 -9.78 -5.62 4.84
N LYS A 65 -9.82 -5.17 6.08
CA LYS A 65 -9.20 -3.91 6.49
C LYS A 65 -7.70 -4.10 6.60
N ILE A 66 -6.94 -3.35 5.80
CA ILE A 66 -5.47 -3.39 5.78
C ILE A 66 -4.98 -2.02 6.21
N MET A 67 -4.27 -1.97 7.33
CA MET A 67 -3.64 -0.73 7.78
C MET A 67 -2.45 -0.39 6.88
N TYR A 68 -2.21 0.89 6.64
CA TYR A 68 -1.10 1.30 5.75
C TYR A 68 0.28 0.89 6.25
N TYR A 69 0.46 0.68 7.55
CA TYR A 69 1.72 0.18 8.10
C TYR A 69 1.93 -1.32 7.84
N ASP A 70 0.86 -2.07 7.54
CA ASP A 70 0.89 -3.50 7.22
C ASP A 70 1.07 -3.78 5.71
N ILE A 71 1.12 -2.73 4.88
CA ILE A 71 1.34 -2.86 3.43
C ILE A 71 2.84 -3.11 3.18
N ILE A 72 3.15 -4.24 2.57
CA ILE A 72 4.51 -4.63 2.20
C ILE A 72 4.87 -4.01 0.84
N THR A 73 4.00 -4.17 -0.15
CA THR A 73 4.21 -3.62 -1.50
C THR A 73 2.92 -3.01 -2.06
N ILE A 74 3.09 -2.08 -2.99
CA ILE A 74 2.07 -1.43 -3.81
C ILE A 74 2.49 -1.67 -5.26
N ASP A 75 1.63 -2.31 -6.05
CA ASP A 75 1.89 -2.71 -7.44
C ASP A 75 3.26 -3.41 -7.62
N GLY A 76 3.63 -4.26 -6.65
CA GLY A 76 4.87 -5.03 -6.66
C GLY A 76 6.13 -4.28 -6.19
N MET A 77 6.03 -3.01 -5.78
CA MET A 77 7.16 -2.24 -5.24
C MET A 77 6.93 -1.82 -3.80
N ARG A 78 8.00 -1.70 -3.00
CA ARG A 78 7.89 -1.13 -1.64
C ARG A 78 7.42 0.32 -1.73
N PRO A 79 6.56 0.81 -0.82
CA PRO A 79 6.03 2.17 -0.88
C PRO A 79 7.11 3.26 -1.00
N GLN A 80 8.25 3.10 -0.33
CA GLN A 80 9.37 4.04 -0.39
C GLN A 80 10.04 4.08 -1.77
N ASP A 81 10.24 2.92 -2.37
CA ASP A 81 10.85 2.80 -3.70
C ASP A 81 9.91 3.37 -4.76
N LEU A 82 8.62 3.04 -4.67
CA LEU A 82 7.59 3.59 -5.55
C LEU A 82 7.53 5.11 -5.44
N ALA A 83 7.54 5.66 -4.24
CA ALA A 83 7.59 7.11 -4.04
C ALA A 83 8.86 7.75 -4.60
N ALA A 84 10.02 7.07 -4.57
CA ALA A 84 11.24 7.56 -5.19
C ALA A 84 11.12 7.63 -6.72
N VAL A 85 10.53 6.61 -7.37
CA VAL A 85 10.24 6.59 -8.81
C VAL A 85 9.40 7.80 -9.23
N TYR A 86 8.41 8.16 -8.41
CA TYR A 86 7.55 9.32 -8.66
C TYR A 86 8.10 10.66 -8.13
N ASN A 87 9.36 10.71 -7.66
CA ASN A 87 9.97 11.90 -7.06
C ASN A 87 9.19 12.48 -5.85
N LEU A 88 8.47 11.62 -5.12
CA LEU A 88 7.69 11.92 -3.91
C LEU A 88 8.44 11.58 -2.61
N GLY A 89 9.60 10.92 -2.74
CA GLY A 89 10.50 10.65 -1.65
C GLY A 89 10.97 11.93 -0.96
N PRO A 90 11.46 11.85 0.30
CA PRO A 90 12.01 13.00 0.99
C PRO A 90 13.12 13.61 0.13
N LYS A 91 12.96 14.88 -0.24
CA LYS A 91 14.05 15.66 -0.83
C LYS A 91 15.15 15.69 0.22
N THR A 92 16.19 14.87 0.06
CA THR A 92 17.37 14.95 0.91
C THR A 92 17.85 16.39 0.90
N SER A 93 18.40 16.89 2.02
CA SER A 93 18.83 18.29 2.18
C SER A 93 19.73 18.79 1.05
N ARG A 94 20.35 17.87 0.29
CA ARG A 94 21.16 18.09 -0.91
C ARG A 94 20.38 18.65 -2.12
N PHE A 95 19.05 18.59 -2.14
CA PHE A 95 18.19 19.09 -3.21
C PHE A 95 17.38 20.35 -2.82
N LYS A 96 17.68 20.97 -1.67
CA LYS A 96 17.18 22.33 -1.42
C LYS A 96 17.88 23.27 -2.39
N LYS A 97 17.28 23.51 -3.56
CA LYS A 97 17.62 24.70 -4.37
C LYS A 97 17.40 25.91 -3.46
N GLU A 98 18.49 26.57 -3.08
CA GLU A 98 18.40 27.91 -2.50
C GLU A 98 17.54 28.76 -3.44
N LYS A 99 16.44 29.29 -2.91
CA LYS A 99 15.70 30.34 -3.58
C LYS A 99 16.66 31.53 -3.64
N ARG A 100 17.33 31.73 -4.78
CA ARG A 100 17.96 33.02 -5.07
C ARG A 100 16.84 34.05 -5.13
N HIS A 101 16.66 34.80 -4.04
CA HIS A 101 15.87 36.02 -4.06
C HIS A 101 16.55 37.00 -5.01
N LYS A 102 15.76 37.53 -5.94
CA LYS A 102 16.14 38.55 -6.90
C LYS A 102 15.86 39.92 -6.31
#